data_AF-A0A1R3JQP5-F1
#
_entry.id   AF-A0A1R3JQP5-F1
#
_cell.length_a   1.000
_cell.length_b   1.000
_cell.length_c   1.000
_cell.angle_alpha   90.00
_cell.angle_beta   90.00
_cell.angle_gamma   90.00
#
_symmetry.space_group_name_H-M   'P 1'
#
loop_
_entity.id
_entity.type
_entity.pdbx_description
1 polymer ?
#
loop_
_entity_poly.entity_id
_entity_poly.type
_entity_poly.pdbx_seq_one_letter_code
_entity_poly.pdbx_strand_id
1 'polypeptide(L)'
;MEDEGRDFISNLPQDILKRILSLLPLEEAVRTTAFSNAWRTLWLPDLVTCHGLEAEEELKQIIALLSKSYETHKIWKLCLSYKMGNNEVIAMATKGVKQELHLDFSKKEKESMNFVLKLKHACPVSHSDLKMLHFRSVNNFGKHLVSALFSNSMFLENLELQNCSGLQSLDIEANDSLESLKLLNCPDLVNISVSARNLRSFWYQGVLPNYVQLQNSSDLVEVMFDLRHGFARSDFDFEDVISFLNSIKEIEILTISSWLLECLCSGGVIFSRLEFKFNKLKELNWIVDSNMNKTKRDSLACFLNICPSLEKLTVKIDPGLNSVEFPISNLYWHEPHLWLDDETVKSNTFQLENLKIVEFWGYKSEEDELILIRLLLDKANMLETVTVTSPDNHSWEFAKIPQPRQKQTLKTNNNTSVSNLLQKQNAVFSLFRTLFLRVCGEINVVLCPDQKSGFSSLSTFWF
;
A
#
# COMPACT_ATOMS: atom_id res chain seq x y z
N MET A 1 21.10 -32.89 -31.89
CA MET A 1 20.79 -31.59 -32.51
C MET A 1 19.27 -31.53 -32.58
N GLU A 2 18.66 -31.39 -31.40
CA GLU A 2 18.17 -30.11 -30.87
C GLU A 2 16.76 -29.87 -31.40
N ASP A 3 15.80 -30.60 -30.82
CA ASP A 3 14.37 -30.24 -30.87
C ASP A 3 14.16 -29.18 -29.79
N GLU A 4 14.82 -28.02 -29.97
CA GLU A 4 14.59 -26.84 -29.14
C GLU A 4 13.21 -26.28 -29.48
N GLY A 5 12.30 -26.37 -28.50
CA GLY A 5 10.96 -25.77 -28.42
C GLY A 5 10.46 -24.99 -29.64
N ARG A 6 9.84 -25.68 -30.61
CA ARG A 6 9.14 -25.02 -31.71
C ARG A 6 8.01 -24.15 -31.16
N ASP A 7 8.05 -22.86 -31.47
CA ASP A 7 7.01 -21.91 -31.11
C ASP A 7 5.78 -22.09 -32.02
N PHE A 8 4.88 -22.99 -31.62
CA PHE A 8 3.64 -23.26 -32.34
C PHE A 8 2.61 -22.14 -32.17
N ILE A 9 2.67 -21.40 -31.06
CA ILE A 9 1.65 -20.40 -30.73
C ILE A 9 1.88 -19.14 -31.57
N SER A 10 3.11 -18.64 -31.69
CA SER A 10 3.41 -17.45 -32.52
C SER A 10 3.15 -17.65 -34.00
N ASN A 11 3.02 -18.90 -34.47
CA ASN A 11 2.71 -19.24 -35.86
C ASN A 11 1.19 -19.25 -36.15
N LEU A 12 0.35 -19.04 -35.13
CA LEU A 12 -1.09 -18.93 -35.32
C LEU A 12 -1.46 -17.65 -36.10
N PRO A 13 -2.56 -17.66 -36.88
CA PRO A 13 -3.10 -16.46 -37.52
C PRO A 13 -3.29 -15.30 -36.54
N GLN A 14 -3.06 -14.08 -37.02
CA GLN A 14 -3.09 -12.86 -36.20
C GLN A 14 -4.42 -12.68 -35.44
N ASP A 15 -5.54 -13.07 -36.04
CA ASP A 15 -6.86 -12.95 -35.40
C ASP A 15 -7.03 -13.92 -34.22
N ILE A 16 -6.42 -15.11 -34.29
CA ILE A 16 -6.38 -16.05 -33.17
C ILE A 16 -5.51 -15.50 -32.05
N LEU A 17 -4.35 -14.92 -32.38
CA LEU A 17 -3.49 -14.29 -31.38
C LEU A 17 -4.19 -13.11 -30.67
N LYS A 18 -4.90 -12.25 -31.42
CA LYS A 18 -5.72 -11.17 -30.86
C LYS A 18 -6.82 -11.71 -29.95
N ARG A 19 -7.45 -12.84 -30.33
CA ARG A 19 -8.45 -13.50 -29.49
C ARG A 19 -7.84 -14.03 -28.20
N ILE A 20 -6.67 -14.66 -28.25
CA ILE A 20 -5.95 -15.09 -27.04
C ILE A 20 -5.67 -13.89 -26.15
N LEU A 21 -5.14 -12.78 -26.70
CA LEU A 21 -4.90 -11.56 -25.95
C LEU A 21 -6.16 -11.00 -25.29
N SER A 22 -7.32 -11.04 -25.97
CA SER A 22 -8.58 -10.55 -25.41
C SER A 22 -9.08 -11.35 -24.20
N LEU A 23 -8.56 -12.56 -23.97
CA LEU A 23 -8.93 -13.40 -22.83
C LEU A 23 -8.01 -13.19 -21.63
N LEU A 24 -6.88 -12.50 -21.81
CA LEU A 24 -5.93 -12.20 -20.75
C LEU A 24 -6.27 -10.86 -20.09
N PRO A 25 -6.05 -10.71 -18.77
CA PRO A 25 -5.94 -9.40 -18.14
C PRO A 25 -4.92 -8.52 -18.87
N LEU A 26 -5.15 -7.20 -18.94
CA LEU A 26 -4.28 -6.30 -19.71
C LEU A 26 -2.80 -6.44 -19.34
N GLU A 27 -2.49 -6.56 -18.05
CA GLU A 27 -1.11 -6.71 -17.59
C GLU A 27 -0.43 -7.97 -18.17
N GLU A 28 -1.11 -9.12 -18.11
CA GLU A 28 -0.61 -10.37 -18.70
C GLU A 28 -0.54 -10.29 -20.23
N ALA A 29 -1.53 -9.64 -20.84
CA ALA A 29 -1.60 -9.43 -22.27
C ALA A 29 -0.39 -8.61 -22.76
N VAL A 30 0.00 -7.55 -22.06
CA VAL A 30 1.20 -6.74 -22.39
C VAL A 30 2.48 -7.57 -22.27
N ARG A 31 2.60 -8.47 -21.28
CA ARG A 31 3.79 -9.33 -21.09
C ARG A 31 4.05 -10.25 -22.28
N THR A 32 3.02 -10.61 -23.05
CA THR A 32 3.17 -11.43 -24.26
C THR A 32 4.08 -10.81 -25.33
N THR A 33 4.31 -9.49 -25.29
CA THR A 33 5.26 -8.79 -26.18
C THR A 33 6.70 -9.31 -26.07
N ALA A 34 7.02 -10.02 -24.98
CA ALA A 34 8.30 -10.67 -24.76
C ALA A 34 8.43 -12.05 -25.45
N PHE A 35 7.33 -12.70 -25.84
CA PHE A 35 7.36 -14.06 -26.39
C PHE A 35 7.97 -14.13 -27.79
N SER A 36 7.55 -13.25 -28.70
CA SER A 36 8.14 -13.19 -30.05
C SER A 36 7.85 -11.85 -30.74
N ASN A 37 8.48 -11.64 -31.90
CA ASN A 37 8.21 -10.47 -32.74
C ASN A 37 6.74 -10.43 -33.20
N ALA A 38 6.12 -11.58 -33.46
CA ALA A 38 4.72 -11.65 -33.89
C ALA A 38 3.80 -11.06 -32.81
N TRP A 39 3.95 -11.48 -31.55
CA TRP A 39 3.21 -10.92 -30.43
C TRP A 39 3.47 -9.43 -30.24
N ARG A 40 4.73 -8.99 -30.38
CA ARG A 40 5.07 -7.57 -30.27
C ARG A 40 4.34 -6.71 -31.31
N THR A 41 4.17 -7.19 -32.55
CA THR A 41 3.45 -6.43 -33.59
C THR A 41 1.97 -6.22 -33.29
N LEU A 42 1.36 -7.05 -32.42
CA LEU A 42 -0.03 -6.88 -31.99
C LEU A 42 -0.22 -5.64 -31.08
N TRP A 43 0.87 -5.16 -30.49
CA TRP A 43 0.90 -4.02 -29.57
C TRP A 43 1.49 -2.76 -30.23
N LEU A 44 1.49 -2.68 -31.56
CA LEU A 44 1.87 -1.45 -32.26
C LEU A 44 0.79 -0.39 -32.04
N PRO A 45 1.13 0.81 -31.54
CA PRO A 45 0.15 1.81 -31.20
C PRO A 45 -0.39 2.52 -32.45
N ASP A 46 -1.70 2.73 -32.48
CA ASP A 46 -2.35 3.59 -33.47
C ASP A 46 -1.99 5.07 -33.18
N LEU A 47 -1.67 5.83 -34.22
CA LEU A 47 -1.31 7.24 -34.07
C LEU A 47 -2.57 8.11 -34.02
N VAL A 48 -2.68 8.95 -32.99
CA VAL A 48 -3.73 9.97 -32.87
C VAL A 48 -3.06 11.33 -32.77
N THR A 49 -3.26 12.18 -33.77
CA THR A 49 -2.72 13.54 -33.78
C THR A 49 -3.74 14.53 -33.25
N CYS A 50 -3.33 15.36 -32.29
CA CYS A 50 -4.11 16.49 -31.76
C CYS A 50 -3.36 17.80 -32.02
N HIS A 51 -4.09 18.91 -32.14
CA HIS A 51 -3.51 20.24 -32.22
C HIS A 51 -3.42 20.92 -30.84
N GLY A 52 -4.12 20.38 -29.84
CA GLY A 52 -3.96 20.73 -28.42
C GLY A 52 -4.90 19.95 -27.49
N LEU A 53 -4.54 19.82 -26.20
CA LEU A 53 -5.42 19.23 -25.18
C LEU A 53 -6.34 20.27 -24.49
N GLU A 54 -6.29 21.52 -24.93
CA GLU A 54 -7.10 22.64 -24.42
C GLU A 54 -8.36 22.89 -25.27
N ALA A 55 -8.38 22.43 -26.52
CA ALA A 55 -9.50 22.62 -27.43
C ALA A 55 -10.62 21.62 -27.12
N GLU A 56 -11.80 22.13 -26.74
CA GLU A 56 -12.93 21.32 -26.27
C GLU A 56 -13.40 20.27 -27.29
N GLU A 57 -13.46 20.62 -28.57
CA GLU A 57 -13.93 19.70 -29.63
C GLU A 57 -12.94 18.56 -29.93
N GLU A 58 -11.63 18.85 -29.92
CA GLU A 58 -10.61 17.81 -30.06
C GLU A 58 -10.61 16.87 -28.84
N LEU A 59 -10.77 17.45 -27.65
CA LEU A 59 -10.86 16.70 -26.41
C LEU A 59 -12.05 15.74 -26.42
N LYS A 60 -13.22 16.20 -26.89
CA LYS A 60 -14.42 15.35 -27.08
C LYS A 60 -14.14 14.18 -28.02
N GLN A 61 -13.43 14.40 -29.13
CA GLN A 61 -13.10 13.32 -30.07
C GLN A 61 -12.15 12.29 -29.45
N ILE A 62 -11.13 12.75 -28.71
CA ILE A 62 -10.20 11.87 -28.00
C ILE A 62 -10.95 11.06 -26.93
N ILE A 63 -11.81 11.70 -26.15
CA ILE A 63 -12.62 11.00 -25.14
C ILE A 63 -13.51 9.96 -25.81
N ALA A 64 -14.21 10.31 -26.90
CA ALA A 64 -15.06 9.37 -27.62
C ALA A 64 -14.27 8.16 -28.14
N LEU A 65 -13.03 8.35 -28.60
CA LEU A 65 -12.14 7.28 -29.02
C LEU A 65 -11.75 6.37 -27.86
N LEU A 66 -11.32 6.95 -26.73
CA LEU A 66 -10.80 6.25 -25.56
C LEU A 66 -11.89 5.59 -24.71
N SER A 67 -13.09 6.13 -24.72
CA SER A 67 -14.27 5.60 -24.01
C SER A 67 -15.04 4.55 -24.81
N LYS A 68 -14.68 4.30 -26.07
CA LYS A 68 -15.36 3.29 -26.88
C LYS A 68 -15.03 1.88 -26.39
N SER A 69 -16.02 0.99 -26.47
CA SER A 69 -15.83 -0.44 -26.19
C SER A 69 -15.13 -1.13 -27.37
N TYR A 70 -14.17 -2.01 -27.06
CA TYR A 70 -13.41 -2.78 -28.02
C TYR A 70 -13.31 -4.25 -27.59
N GLU A 71 -13.43 -5.16 -28.55
CA GLU A 71 -13.30 -6.61 -28.31
C GLU A 71 -11.86 -7.06 -28.03
N THR A 72 -10.88 -6.20 -28.33
CA THR A 72 -9.45 -6.46 -28.13
C THR A 72 -8.81 -5.30 -27.39
N HIS A 73 -7.70 -5.57 -26.73
CA HIS A 73 -6.80 -4.54 -26.22
C HIS A 73 -6.43 -3.54 -27.33
N LYS A 74 -6.37 -2.26 -26.99
CA LYS A 74 -6.01 -1.18 -27.91
C LYS A 74 -4.92 -0.31 -27.30
N ILE A 75 -4.05 0.19 -28.16
CA ILE A 75 -3.01 1.13 -27.75
C ILE A 75 -3.01 2.28 -28.74
N TRP A 76 -2.96 3.49 -28.20
CA TRP A 76 -2.78 4.70 -28.98
C TRP A 76 -1.56 5.46 -28.53
N LYS A 77 -0.95 6.12 -29.50
CA LYS A 77 0.08 7.11 -29.32
C LYS A 77 -0.54 8.47 -29.59
N LEU A 78 -0.79 9.22 -28.52
CA LEU A 78 -1.33 10.57 -28.60
C LEU A 78 -0.18 11.53 -28.90
N CYS A 79 -0.28 12.25 -30.01
CA CYS A 79 0.76 13.13 -30.51
C CYS A 79 0.25 14.56 -30.68
N LEU A 80 0.94 15.51 -30.07
CA LEU A 80 0.73 16.93 -30.33
C LEU A 80 1.40 17.32 -31.65
N SER A 81 0.62 17.93 -32.54
CA SER A 81 1.11 18.42 -33.82
C SER A 81 1.46 19.90 -33.72
N TYR A 82 2.72 20.24 -34.01
CA TYR A 82 3.16 21.63 -34.13
C TYR A 82 3.06 22.11 -35.58
N LYS A 83 2.84 23.42 -35.76
CA LYS A 83 2.83 24.09 -37.08
C LYS A 83 4.12 23.91 -37.91
N MET A 84 5.19 23.36 -37.32
CA MET A 84 6.51 23.12 -37.95
C MET A 84 6.85 21.63 -38.14
N GLY A 85 5.85 20.74 -38.23
CA GLY A 85 6.00 19.40 -38.82
C GLY A 85 6.59 18.28 -37.95
N ASN A 86 7.10 18.59 -36.75
CA ASN A 86 7.49 17.57 -35.78
C ASN A 86 6.33 17.30 -34.81
N ASN A 87 5.80 16.07 -34.84
CA ASN A 87 4.81 15.62 -33.87
C ASN A 87 5.50 15.13 -32.60
N GLU A 88 5.13 15.71 -31.45
CA GLU A 88 5.63 15.31 -30.15
C GLU A 88 4.66 14.34 -29.48
N VAL A 89 5.20 13.27 -28.89
CA VAL A 89 4.38 12.26 -28.21
C VAL A 89 4.08 12.76 -26.82
N ILE A 90 2.82 13.01 -26.52
CA ILE A 90 2.42 13.55 -25.21
C ILE A 90 1.93 12.46 -24.26
N ALA A 91 1.34 11.39 -24.79
CA ALA A 91 0.88 10.27 -23.98
C ALA A 91 0.80 8.97 -24.77
N MET A 92 0.95 7.86 -24.06
CA MET A 92 0.56 6.53 -24.52
C MET A 92 -0.74 6.15 -23.82
N ALA A 93 -1.76 5.75 -24.57
CA ALA A 93 -3.03 5.28 -24.04
C ALA A 93 -3.16 3.78 -24.30
N THR A 94 -3.48 2.99 -23.28
CA THR A 94 -3.72 1.55 -23.40
C THR A 94 -5.08 1.23 -22.82
N LYS A 95 -5.98 0.69 -23.63
CA LYS A 95 -7.32 0.29 -23.24
C LYS A 95 -7.41 -1.22 -23.15
N GLY A 96 -7.82 -1.69 -21.98
CA GLY A 96 -8.14 -3.09 -21.75
C GLY A 96 -9.58 -3.43 -22.12
N VAL A 97 -9.80 -4.73 -22.36
CA VAL A 97 -11.15 -5.27 -22.65
C VAL A 97 -12.08 -5.19 -21.44
N LYS A 98 -11.53 -5.10 -20.22
CA LYS A 98 -12.28 -5.01 -18.96
C LYS A 98 -12.58 -3.57 -18.53
N GLN A 99 -12.92 -2.68 -19.47
CA GLN A 99 -13.31 -1.30 -19.12
C GLN A 99 -12.23 -0.47 -18.39
N GLU A 100 -10.97 -0.91 -18.45
CA GLU A 100 -9.80 -0.18 -17.94
C GLU A 100 -9.15 0.68 -19.03
N LEU A 101 -8.62 1.83 -18.64
CA LEU A 101 -7.84 2.72 -19.49
C LEU A 101 -6.62 3.23 -18.72
N HIS A 102 -5.45 3.00 -19.29
CA HIS A 102 -4.16 3.43 -18.78
C HIS A 102 -3.60 4.54 -19.67
N LEU A 103 -3.19 5.65 -19.08
CA LEU A 103 -2.61 6.79 -19.78
C LEU A 103 -1.27 7.15 -19.14
N ASP A 104 -0.20 7.09 -19.93
CA ASP A 104 1.17 7.35 -19.49
C ASP A 104 1.74 8.57 -20.22
N PHE A 105 2.08 9.60 -19.45
CA PHE A 105 2.60 10.89 -19.92
C PHE A 105 4.12 11.04 -19.73
N SER A 106 4.85 9.95 -19.47
CA SER A 106 6.29 9.95 -19.12
C SER A 106 7.28 10.37 -20.22
N LYS A 107 6.83 10.84 -21.39
CA LYS A 107 7.73 11.16 -22.52
C LYS A 107 8.20 12.63 -22.54
N LYS A 108 9.54 12.76 -22.57
CA LYS A 108 10.40 13.89 -23.00
C LYS A 108 10.05 15.31 -22.50
N GLU A 109 10.77 15.66 -21.42
CA GLU A 109 11.43 16.96 -21.11
C GLU A 109 10.70 18.15 -20.45
N LYS A 110 11.50 18.72 -19.53
CA LYS A 110 11.55 20.03 -18.86
C LYS A 110 10.54 20.33 -17.74
N GLU A 111 11.13 20.66 -16.59
CA GLU A 111 10.57 21.25 -15.37
C GLU A 111 9.06 21.04 -15.24
N SER A 112 8.68 20.00 -14.49
CA SER A 112 7.29 19.79 -14.07
C SER A 112 6.82 21.06 -13.39
N MET A 113 6.07 21.89 -14.14
CA MET A 113 5.43 23.05 -13.56
C MET A 113 4.42 22.58 -12.53
N ASN A 114 4.43 23.24 -11.38
CA ASN A 114 3.44 23.00 -10.35
C ASN A 114 2.03 23.16 -10.92
N PHE A 115 1.16 22.20 -10.65
CA PHE A 115 -0.22 22.22 -11.12
C PHE A 115 -1.18 21.66 -10.08
N VAL A 116 -2.45 22.02 -10.28
CA VAL A 116 -3.58 21.56 -9.48
C VAL A 116 -4.48 20.72 -10.38
N LEU A 117 -4.92 19.57 -9.86
CA LEU A 117 -5.84 18.69 -10.55
C LEU A 117 -7.20 18.70 -9.85
N LYS A 118 -8.22 19.20 -10.55
CA LYS A 118 -9.61 19.18 -10.10
C LYS A 118 -10.40 18.20 -10.94
N LEU A 119 -10.98 17.21 -10.28
CA LEU A 119 -11.76 16.13 -10.86
C LEU A 119 -13.18 16.25 -10.34
N LYS A 120 -14.08 16.74 -11.19
CA LYS A 120 -15.49 16.94 -10.84
C LYS A 120 -16.33 16.28 -11.91
N HIS A 121 -17.40 15.61 -11.52
CA HIS A 121 -18.35 15.16 -12.53
C HIS A 121 -19.11 16.34 -13.15
N ALA A 122 -19.15 16.36 -14.48
CA ALA A 122 -20.03 17.23 -15.25
C ALA A 122 -21.24 16.42 -15.76
N CYS A 123 -22.32 17.09 -16.16
CA CYS A 123 -23.42 16.42 -16.85
C CYS A 123 -22.87 15.79 -18.15
N PRO A 124 -23.02 14.46 -18.35
CA PRO A 124 -22.29 13.75 -19.38
C PRO A 124 -22.73 14.15 -20.79
N VAL A 125 -21.75 14.39 -21.67
CA VAL A 125 -21.98 14.54 -23.12
C VAL A 125 -21.80 13.20 -23.84
N SER A 126 -21.16 12.22 -23.19
CA SER A 126 -20.91 10.87 -23.69
C SER A 126 -20.99 9.84 -22.55
N HIS A 127 -21.60 8.68 -22.82
CA HIS A 127 -21.70 7.58 -21.85
C HIS A 127 -20.48 6.66 -21.99
N SER A 128 -19.41 6.98 -21.26
CA SER A 128 -18.25 6.08 -21.13
C SER A 128 -18.61 4.86 -20.29
N ASP A 129 -18.19 3.67 -20.72
CA ASP A 129 -18.33 2.42 -19.95
C ASP A 129 -17.10 2.14 -19.07
N LEU A 130 -16.19 3.10 -18.95
CA LEU A 130 -14.96 2.98 -18.17
C LEU A 130 -15.26 2.80 -16.67
N LYS A 131 -14.64 1.77 -16.10
CA LYS A 131 -14.67 1.46 -14.66
C LYS A 131 -13.35 1.73 -13.97
N MET A 132 -12.24 1.68 -14.70
CA MET A 132 -10.90 1.85 -14.14
C MET A 132 -10.11 2.87 -14.96
N LEU A 133 -9.62 3.90 -14.29
CA LEU A 133 -8.72 4.89 -14.86
C LEU A 133 -7.39 4.86 -14.12
N HIS A 134 -6.31 4.61 -14.85
CA HIS A 134 -4.95 4.70 -14.33
C HIS A 134 -4.18 5.75 -15.14
N PHE A 135 -3.72 6.79 -14.46
CA PHE A 135 -2.83 7.79 -15.05
C PHE A 135 -1.45 7.74 -14.42
N ARG A 136 -0.42 7.64 -15.26
CA ARG A 136 0.99 7.69 -14.88
C ARG A 136 1.63 8.98 -15.38
N SER A 137 2.38 9.64 -14.51
CA SER A 137 3.20 10.82 -14.81
C SER A 137 2.41 12.00 -15.40
N VAL A 138 1.17 12.20 -14.95
CA VAL A 138 0.34 13.34 -15.36
C VAL A 138 1.11 14.64 -15.12
N ASN A 139 1.15 15.49 -16.14
CA ASN A 139 1.77 16.80 -16.12
C ASN A 139 0.74 17.90 -16.40
N ASN A 140 1.18 19.17 -16.39
CA ASN A 140 0.30 20.32 -16.60
C ASN A 140 -0.43 20.30 -17.97
N PHE A 141 0.12 19.64 -19.00
CA PHE A 141 -0.52 19.50 -20.30
C PHE A 141 -1.62 18.43 -20.28
N GLY A 142 -1.36 17.30 -19.61
CA GLY A 142 -2.30 16.17 -19.51
C GLY A 142 -3.52 16.44 -18.61
N LYS A 143 -3.45 17.41 -17.70
CA LYS A 143 -4.49 17.66 -16.67
C LYS A 143 -5.90 17.84 -17.25
N HIS A 144 -6.02 18.49 -18.41
CA HIS A 144 -7.32 18.73 -19.06
C HIS A 144 -7.95 17.44 -19.59
N LEU A 145 -7.13 16.57 -20.19
CA LEU A 145 -7.56 15.24 -20.63
C LEU A 145 -7.96 14.35 -19.45
N VAL A 146 -7.18 14.34 -18.38
CA VAL A 146 -7.49 13.59 -17.16
C VAL A 146 -8.81 14.05 -16.55
N SER A 147 -8.98 15.37 -16.37
CA SER A 147 -10.20 15.96 -15.82
C SER A 147 -11.43 15.64 -16.67
N ALA A 148 -11.30 15.72 -18.00
CA ALA A 148 -12.40 15.46 -18.91
C ALA A 148 -12.75 13.96 -19.01
N LEU A 149 -11.77 13.06 -18.95
CA LEU A 149 -12.01 11.61 -18.87
C LEU A 149 -12.73 11.24 -17.58
N PHE A 150 -12.30 11.79 -16.43
CA PHE A 150 -12.98 11.60 -15.15
C PHE A 150 -14.43 12.09 -15.22
N SER A 151 -14.63 13.30 -15.74
CA SER A 151 -15.96 13.93 -15.85
C SER A 151 -16.96 13.10 -16.68
N ASN A 152 -16.48 12.38 -17.71
CA ASN A 152 -17.31 11.58 -18.61
C ASN A 152 -17.46 10.11 -18.18
N SER A 153 -16.79 9.67 -17.10
CA SER A 153 -16.79 8.27 -16.65
C SER A 153 -17.77 8.06 -15.51
N MET A 154 -19.06 7.90 -15.84
CA MET A 154 -20.16 7.81 -14.87
C MET A 154 -20.17 6.51 -14.03
N PHE A 155 -19.41 5.50 -14.44
CA PHE A 155 -19.31 4.20 -13.77
C PHE A 155 -17.90 3.93 -13.24
N LEU A 156 -17.10 4.98 -13.04
CA LEU A 156 -15.74 4.84 -12.56
C LEU A 156 -15.73 4.30 -11.13
N GLU A 157 -15.17 3.11 -10.95
CA GLU A 157 -15.03 2.39 -9.68
C GLU A 157 -13.61 2.58 -9.12
N ASN A 158 -12.59 2.66 -9.97
CA ASN A 158 -11.18 2.77 -9.56
C ASN A 158 -10.47 3.93 -10.26
N LEU A 159 -9.81 4.78 -9.47
CA LEU A 159 -8.92 5.81 -9.96
C LEU A 159 -7.52 5.62 -9.37
N GLU A 160 -6.50 5.61 -10.23
CA GLU A 160 -5.10 5.54 -9.85
C GLU A 160 -4.30 6.68 -10.49
N LEU A 161 -3.56 7.43 -9.66
CA LEU A 161 -2.58 8.42 -10.08
C LEU A 161 -1.20 7.97 -9.60
N GLN A 162 -0.26 7.78 -10.53
CA GLN A 162 1.07 7.27 -10.25
C GLN A 162 2.15 8.21 -10.77
N ASN A 163 3.19 8.49 -9.97
CA ASN A 163 4.40 9.20 -10.41
C ASN A 163 4.12 10.61 -11.00
N CYS A 164 3.11 11.33 -10.51
CA CYS A 164 2.70 12.65 -11.02
C CYS A 164 3.53 13.79 -10.39
N SER A 165 4.73 14.05 -10.92
CA SER A 165 5.58 15.17 -10.49
C SER A 165 4.97 16.53 -10.82
N GLY A 166 5.09 17.50 -9.92
CA GLY A 166 4.49 18.83 -9.99
C GLY A 166 3.04 18.91 -9.55
N LEU A 167 2.37 17.79 -9.26
CA LEU A 167 0.99 17.81 -8.75
C LEU A 167 0.98 18.29 -7.29
N GLN A 168 0.57 19.52 -7.04
CA GLN A 168 0.55 20.11 -5.69
C GLN A 168 -0.74 19.87 -4.92
N SER A 169 -1.86 19.87 -5.63
CA SER A 169 -3.18 19.73 -5.02
C SER A 169 -4.09 18.87 -5.90
N LEU A 170 -4.78 17.96 -5.24
CA LEU A 170 -5.80 17.10 -5.82
C LEU A 170 -7.13 17.36 -5.12
N ASP A 171 -8.15 17.71 -5.92
CA ASP A 171 -9.52 17.91 -5.45
C ASP A 171 -10.46 17.03 -6.26
N ILE A 172 -11.11 16.07 -5.60
CA ILE A 172 -12.01 15.10 -6.21
C ILE A 172 -13.42 15.28 -5.63
N GLU A 173 -14.36 15.62 -6.51
CA GLU A 173 -15.80 15.54 -6.25
C GLU A 173 -16.37 14.41 -7.11
N ALA A 174 -16.31 13.20 -6.55
CA ALA A 174 -16.76 11.98 -7.22
C ALA A 174 -18.28 11.82 -7.15
N ASN A 175 -18.81 11.05 -8.09
CA ASN A 175 -20.17 10.53 -8.00
C ASN A 175 -20.25 9.36 -7.02
N ASP A 176 -21.41 8.70 -6.96
CA ASP A 176 -21.63 7.55 -6.10
C ASP A 176 -21.03 6.24 -6.68
N SER A 177 -20.18 6.27 -7.72
CA SER A 177 -19.57 5.04 -8.27
C SER A 177 -18.13 4.78 -7.82
N LEU A 178 -17.39 5.81 -7.38
CA LEU A 178 -15.97 5.63 -7.05
C LEU A 178 -15.79 4.87 -5.74
N GLU A 179 -15.21 3.67 -5.83
CA GLU A 179 -14.99 2.76 -4.70
C GLU A 179 -13.53 2.75 -4.23
N SER A 180 -12.57 3.01 -5.13
CA SER A 180 -11.14 2.91 -4.84
C SER A 180 -10.36 4.08 -5.42
N LEU A 181 -9.54 4.73 -4.57
CA LEU A 181 -8.59 5.77 -4.97
C LEU A 181 -7.16 5.38 -4.58
N LYS A 182 -6.24 5.41 -5.54
CA LYS A 182 -4.81 5.15 -5.33
C LYS A 182 -3.96 6.34 -5.78
N LEU A 183 -3.12 6.84 -4.89
CA LEU A 183 -2.20 7.95 -5.10
C LEU A 183 -0.79 7.48 -4.76
N LEU A 184 0.03 7.24 -5.78
CA LEU A 184 1.30 6.55 -5.65
C LEU A 184 2.46 7.41 -6.15
N ASN A 185 3.42 7.68 -5.29
CA ASN A 185 4.69 8.36 -5.60
C ASN A 185 4.49 9.72 -6.28
N CYS A 186 3.59 10.55 -5.77
CA CYS A 186 3.42 11.95 -6.20
C CYS A 186 4.20 12.87 -5.25
N PRO A 187 5.47 13.22 -5.53
CA PRO A 187 6.38 13.80 -4.54
C PRO A 187 6.01 15.22 -4.10
N ASP A 188 5.34 15.97 -4.98
CA ASP A 188 4.98 17.38 -4.74
C ASP A 188 3.55 17.56 -4.19
N LEU A 189 2.84 16.47 -3.90
CA LEU A 189 1.42 16.49 -3.51
C LEU A 189 1.27 16.87 -2.04
N VAL A 190 0.81 18.11 -1.81
CA VAL A 190 0.67 18.70 -0.48
C VAL A 190 -0.77 18.66 0.04
N ASN A 191 -1.75 18.83 -0.86
CA ASN A 191 -3.16 18.94 -0.49
C ASN A 191 -4.02 17.88 -1.19
N ILE A 192 -4.76 17.11 -0.40
CA ILE A 192 -5.68 16.08 -0.89
C ILE A 192 -7.08 16.35 -0.32
N SER A 193 -8.04 16.61 -1.20
CA SER A 193 -9.46 16.74 -0.89
C SER A 193 -10.25 15.73 -1.71
N VAL A 194 -10.98 14.85 -1.04
CA VAL A 194 -11.80 13.81 -1.70
C VAL A 194 -13.18 13.80 -1.09
N SER A 195 -14.19 14.05 -1.91
CA SER A 195 -15.61 13.84 -1.59
C SER A 195 -16.14 12.71 -2.45
N ALA A 196 -16.36 11.55 -1.83
CA ALA A 196 -16.80 10.33 -2.51
C ALA A 196 -17.61 9.46 -1.53
N ARG A 197 -18.91 9.29 -1.80
CA ARG A 197 -19.83 8.64 -0.84
C ARG A 197 -19.57 7.16 -0.64
N ASN A 198 -19.27 6.46 -1.73
CA ASN A 198 -19.12 5.01 -1.75
C ASN A 198 -17.65 4.56 -1.76
N LEU A 199 -16.72 5.46 -1.37
CA LEU A 199 -15.30 5.16 -1.32
C LEU A 199 -15.02 4.12 -0.23
N ARG A 200 -14.53 2.94 -0.62
CA ARG A 200 -14.20 1.81 0.25
C ARG A 200 -12.72 1.70 0.56
N SER A 201 -11.85 2.09 -0.38
CA SER A 201 -10.40 2.01 -0.21
C SER A 201 -9.69 3.30 -0.62
N PHE A 202 -8.85 3.83 0.27
CA PHE A 202 -7.99 4.97 0.00
C PHE A 202 -6.53 4.60 0.21
N TRP A 203 -5.72 4.65 -0.85
CA TRP A 203 -4.33 4.23 -0.83
C TRP A 203 -3.44 5.42 -1.18
N TYR A 204 -2.55 5.77 -0.27
CA TYR A 204 -1.55 6.81 -0.43
C TYR A 204 -0.17 6.22 -0.18
N GLN A 205 0.74 6.43 -1.13
CA GLN A 205 2.15 6.08 -1.01
C GLN A 205 3.00 7.29 -1.39
N GLY A 206 3.76 7.87 -0.46
CA GLY A 206 4.45 9.14 -0.75
C GLY A 206 5.17 9.81 0.40
N VAL A 207 5.29 11.13 0.28
CA VAL A 207 5.73 12.06 1.32
C VAL A 207 4.48 12.47 2.12
N LEU A 208 4.55 12.72 3.42
CA LEU A 208 3.40 13.22 4.18
C LEU A 208 2.83 14.50 3.55
N PRO A 209 1.55 14.51 3.10
CA PRO A 209 0.89 15.74 2.68
C PRO A 209 0.61 16.64 3.88
N ASN A 210 0.59 17.96 3.69
CA ASN A 210 0.22 18.87 4.76
C ASN A 210 -1.26 18.76 5.12
N TYR A 211 -2.11 18.50 4.13
CA TYR A 211 -3.56 18.42 4.35
C TYR A 211 -4.19 17.26 3.60
N VAL A 212 -4.91 16.40 4.34
CA VAL A 212 -5.68 15.29 3.79
C VAL A 212 -7.09 15.31 4.36
N GLN A 213 -8.09 15.49 3.49
CA GLN A 213 -9.48 15.50 3.86
C GLN A 213 -10.29 14.50 3.05
N LEU A 214 -10.90 13.55 3.74
CA LEU A 214 -11.84 12.60 3.18
C LEU A 214 -13.24 12.98 3.67
N GLN A 215 -14.08 13.46 2.76
CA GLN A 215 -15.45 13.89 3.02
C GLN A 215 -16.44 12.84 2.52
N ASN A 216 -17.55 12.66 3.25
CA ASN A 216 -18.62 11.72 2.91
C ASN A 216 -18.20 10.25 2.80
N SER A 217 -17.06 9.83 3.35
CA SER A 217 -16.52 8.48 3.21
C SER A 217 -16.95 7.52 4.34
N SER A 218 -18.25 7.45 4.65
CA SER A 218 -18.75 6.60 5.77
C SER A 218 -18.55 5.11 5.53
N ASP A 219 -18.43 4.72 4.25
CA ASP A 219 -18.26 3.33 3.80
C ASP A 219 -16.78 2.93 3.63
N LEU A 220 -15.85 3.80 4.05
CA LEU A 220 -14.42 3.55 3.96
C LEU A 220 -14.03 2.37 4.87
N VAL A 221 -13.45 1.34 4.27
CA VAL A 221 -13.06 0.09 4.94
C VAL A 221 -11.54 0.02 5.11
N GLU A 222 -10.79 0.45 4.10
CA GLU A 222 -9.34 0.32 4.06
C GLU A 222 -8.66 1.67 3.80
N VAL A 223 -7.66 1.97 4.63
CA VAL A 223 -6.73 3.07 4.39
C VAL A 223 -5.31 2.53 4.38
N MET A 224 -4.60 2.74 3.29
CA MET A 224 -3.15 2.56 3.22
C MET A 224 -2.48 3.93 3.23
N PHE A 225 -1.77 4.27 4.30
CA PHE A 225 -1.05 5.53 4.47
C PHE A 225 0.44 5.23 4.61
N ASP A 226 1.05 4.87 3.48
CA ASP A 226 2.46 4.51 3.37
C ASP A 226 3.29 5.77 3.06
N LEU A 227 3.97 6.27 4.08
CA LEU A 227 4.77 7.48 3.98
C LEU A 227 6.26 7.17 3.85
N ARG A 228 6.62 6.15 3.06
CA ARG A 228 8.02 5.73 2.86
C ARG A 228 8.99 6.83 2.40
N HIS A 229 8.50 7.96 1.91
CA HIS A 229 9.35 9.10 1.51
C HIS A 229 9.44 10.20 2.60
N GLY A 230 8.97 9.93 3.82
CA GLY A 230 9.08 10.84 4.95
C GLY A 230 8.09 12.01 4.86
N PHE A 231 8.56 13.20 5.21
CA PHE A 231 7.79 14.46 5.16
C PHE A 231 8.64 15.56 4.52
N ALA A 232 8.00 16.56 3.94
CA ALA A 232 8.69 17.76 3.48
C ALA A 232 9.18 18.55 4.71
N ARG A 233 10.41 19.08 4.69
CA ARG A 233 11.05 19.78 5.83
C ARG A 233 10.32 21.07 6.32
N SER A 234 9.15 21.40 5.77
CA SER A 234 8.28 22.49 6.23
C SER A 234 7.34 22.04 7.37
N ASP A 235 6.82 23.03 8.11
CA ASP A 235 5.94 22.94 9.29
C ASP A 235 5.09 21.66 9.40
N PHE A 236 5.62 20.65 10.09
CA PHE A 236 4.89 19.44 10.47
C PHE A 236 3.86 19.81 11.54
N ASP A 237 2.57 19.67 11.23
CA ASP A 237 1.50 19.87 12.20
C ASP A 237 0.93 18.54 12.68
N PHE A 238 1.07 18.28 13.98
CA PHE A 238 0.52 17.09 14.65
C PHE A 238 -1.01 17.11 14.63
N GLU A 239 -1.64 18.28 14.73
CA GLU A 239 -3.09 18.41 14.78
C GLU A 239 -3.73 17.98 13.45
N ASP A 240 -3.10 18.30 12.32
CA ASP A 240 -3.59 17.86 11.00
C ASP A 240 -3.52 16.34 10.86
N VAL A 241 -2.44 15.70 11.34
CA VAL A 241 -2.32 14.24 11.34
C VAL A 241 -3.34 13.60 12.28
N ILE A 242 -3.52 14.13 13.50
CA ILE A 242 -4.50 13.62 14.48
C ILE A 242 -5.93 13.78 13.94
N SER A 243 -6.24 14.91 13.31
CA SER A 243 -7.51 15.19 12.66
C SER A 243 -7.79 14.19 11.54
N PHE A 244 -6.78 13.90 10.70
CA PHE A 244 -6.88 12.87 9.68
C PHE A 244 -7.15 11.48 10.28
N LEU A 245 -6.39 11.06 11.30
CA LEU A 245 -6.61 9.78 11.98
C LEU A 245 -8.01 9.66 12.59
N ASN A 246 -8.53 10.75 13.19
CA ASN A 246 -9.89 10.80 13.70
C ASN A 246 -10.94 10.67 12.60
N SER A 247 -10.69 11.26 11.41
CA SER A 247 -11.60 11.19 10.27
C SER A 247 -11.75 9.77 9.71
N ILE A 248 -10.72 8.93 9.85
CA ILE A 248 -10.70 7.54 9.36
C ILE A 248 -10.93 6.50 10.47
N LYS A 249 -11.38 6.90 11.68
CA LYS A 249 -11.48 6.00 12.84
C LYS A 249 -12.44 4.80 12.71
N GLU A 250 -13.33 4.84 11.72
CA GLU A 250 -14.36 3.82 11.48
C GLU A 250 -13.92 2.70 10.51
N ILE A 251 -12.69 2.75 9.99
CA ILE A 251 -12.15 1.75 9.06
C ILE A 251 -11.90 0.39 9.74
N GLU A 252 -11.76 -0.66 8.91
CA GLU A 252 -11.43 -2.02 9.36
C GLU A 252 -9.96 -2.39 9.13
N ILE A 253 -9.30 -1.78 8.14
CA ILE A 253 -7.91 -2.09 7.75
C ILE A 253 -7.11 -0.80 7.66
N LEU A 254 -6.00 -0.72 8.40
CA LEU A 254 -5.08 0.41 8.37
C LEU A 254 -3.67 -0.08 8.05
N THR A 255 -3.04 0.52 7.04
CA THR A 255 -1.60 0.41 6.83
C THR A 255 -0.94 1.74 7.15
N ILE A 256 0.12 1.75 7.98
CA ILE A 256 0.77 2.99 8.44
C ILE A 256 2.28 2.81 8.61
N SER A 257 3.05 3.86 8.31
CA SER A 257 4.51 3.87 8.48
C SER A 257 4.94 4.03 9.95
N SER A 258 5.99 3.33 10.35
CA SER A 258 6.60 3.36 11.69
C SER A 258 7.06 4.72 12.14
N TRP A 259 7.77 5.44 11.28
CA TRP A 259 8.31 6.74 11.63
C TRP A 259 7.20 7.73 11.99
N LEU A 260 5.98 7.60 11.44
CA LEU A 260 4.86 8.48 11.78
C LEU A 260 4.42 8.27 13.24
N LEU A 261 4.28 7.02 13.68
CA LEU A 261 3.94 6.71 15.08
C LEU A 261 5.05 7.17 16.03
N GLU A 262 6.30 6.93 15.66
CA GLU A 262 7.48 7.42 16.38
C GLU A 262 7.47 8.95 16.52
N CYS A 263 7.16 9.67 15.44
CA CYS A 263 7.05 11.12 15.46
C CYS A 263 5.93 11.60 16.38
N LEU A 264 4.72 11.03 16.27
CA LEU A 264 3.58 11.38 17.12
C LEU A 264 3.92 11.22 18.61
N CYS A 265 4.48 10.07 19.02
CA CYS A 265 4.89 9.85 20.41
C CYS A 265 6.04 10.76 20.84
N SER A 266 7.03 11.00 19.99
CA SER A 266 8.13 11.93 20.28
C SER A 266 7.65 13.39 20.39
N GLY A 267 6.58 13.75 19.67
CA GLY A 267 5.87 15.02 19.75
C GLY A 267 4.94 15.16 20.96
N GLY A 268 4.84 14.15 21.83
CA GLY A 268 4.01 14.18 23.04
C GLY A 268 2.58 13.67 22.85
N VAL A 269 2.24 13.08 21.70
CA VAL A 269 0.93 12.46 21.50
C VAL A 269 0.82 11.20 22.34
N ILE A 270 -0.10 11.22 23.30
CA ILE A 270 -0.42 10.09 24.16
C ILE A 270 -1.68 9.42 23.60
N PHE A 271 -1.50 8.34 22.83
CA PHE A 271 -2.62 7.65 22.17
C PHE A 271 -3.77 7.28 23.11
N SER A 272 -3.49 6.84 24.34
CA SER A 272 -4.54 6.50 25.32
C SER A 272 -5.37 7.69 25.82
N ARG A 273 -4.99 8.93 25.47
CA ARG A 273 -5.69 10.17 25.84
C ARG A 273 -6.34 10.88 24.66
N LEU A 274 -6.27 10.32 23.45
CA LEU A 274 -6.98 10.85 22.29
C LEU A 274 -8.50 10.78 22.52
N GLU A 275 -9.22 11.73 21.94
CA GLU A 275 -10.69 11.81 22.03
C GLU A 275 -11.41 10.73 21.18
N PHE A 276 -10.65 9.90 20.45
CA PHE A 276 -11.18 8.86 19.58
C PHE A 276 -10.42 7.54 19.73
N LYS A 277 -11.06 6.46 19.26
CA LYS A 277 -10.49 5.11 19.15
C LYS A 277 -10.89 4.51 17.81
N PHE A 278 -10.06 3.60 17.31
CA PHE A 278 -10.33 2.77 16.15
C PHE A 278 -11.18 1.56 16.54
N ASN A 279 -12.46 1.79 16.82
CA ASN A 279 -13.35 0.74 17.36
C ASN A 279 -13.66 -0.40 16.38
N LYS A 280 -13.47 -0.18 15.08
CA LYS A 280 -13.74 -1.17 14.02
C LYS A 280 -12.48 -1.75 13.39
N LEU A 281 -11.30 -1.25 13.74
CA LEU A 281 -10.04 -1.70 13.14
C LEU A 281 -9.76 -3.14 13.55
N LYS A 282 -9.74 -4.03 12.56
CA LYS A 282 -9.48 -5.46 12.69
C LYS A 282 -8.08 -5.82 12.24
N GLU A 283 -7.53 -5.11 11.26
CA GLU A 283 -6.19 -5.36 10.72
C GLU A 283 -5.33 -4.11 10.73
N LEU A 284 -4.14 -4.22 11.34
CA LEU A 284 -3.11 -3.18 11.34
C LEU A 284 -1.88 -3.72 10.63
N ASN A 285 -1.50 -3.07 9.53
CA ASN A 285 -0.29 -3.32 8.77
C ASN A 285 0.74 -2.22 9.05
N TRP A 286 1.75 -2.54 9.84
CA TRP A 286 2.76 -1.59 10.28
C TRP A 286 4.05 -1.74 9.46
N ILE A 287 4.36 -0.71 8.67
CA ILE A 287 5.54 -0.69 7.79
C ILE A 287 6.71 -0.09 8.55
N VAL A 288 7.71 -0.91 8.86
CA VAL A 288 8.91 -0.51 9.60
C VAL A 288 10.04 -0.18 8.64
N ASP A 289 10.45 1.09 8.62
CA ASP A 289 11.59 1.57 7.86
C ASP A 289 12.92 1.11 8.48
N SER A 290 13.88 0.73 7.64
CA SER A 290 15.24 0.27 8.01
C SER A 290 15.27 -0.89 9.01
N ASN A 291 15.19 -0.58 10.31
CA ASN A 291 15.18 -1.49 11.45
C ASN A 291 14.19 -1.02 12.54
N MET A 292 13.79 -1.98 13.38
CA MET A 292 13.09 -1.72 14.64
C MET A 292 14.06 -1.09 15.66
N ASN A 293 13.59 -0.11 16.42
CA ASN A 293 14.30 0.42 17.59
C ASN A 293 13.31 0.55 18.75
N LYS A 294 13.85 0.84 19.95
CA LYS A 294 13.05 1.07 21.16
C LYS A 294 11.90 2.05 20.95
N THR A 295 12.16 3.20 20.32
CA THR A 295 11.17 4.25 20.09
C THR A 295 9.98 3.75 19.27
N LYS A 296 10.25 3.12 18.12
CA LYS A 296 9.24 2.59 17.20
C LYS A 296 8.39 1.53 17.91
N ARG A 297 9.05 0.61 18.61
CA ARG A 297 8.41 -0.44 19.40
C ARG A 297 7.45 0.13 20.44
N ASP A 298 7.92 1.10 21.23
CA ASP A 298 7.13 1.71 22.31
C ASP A 298 5.97 2.54 21.73
N SER A 299 6.19 3.17 20.57
CA SER A 299 5.16 3.94 19.85
C SER A 299 4.06 3.05 19.29
N LEU A 300 4.40 1.88 18.74
CA LEU A 300 3.41 0.87 18.36
C LEU A 300 2.62 0.40 19.59
N ALA A 301 3.31 0.05 20.69
CA ALA A 301 2.65 -0.40 21.91
C ALA A 301 1.61 0.61 22.42
N CYS A 302 1.96 1.91 22.40
CA CYS A 302 1.04 2.99 22.73
C CYS A 302 -0.13 3.09 21.73
N PHE A 303 0.12 2.97 20.42
CA PHE A 303 -0.92 3.02 19.39
C PHE A 303 -1.95 1.88 19.52
N LEU A 304 -1.50 0.68 19.95
CA LEU A 304 -2.41 -0.44 20.17
C LEU A 304 -3.49 -0.16 21.23
N ASN A 305 -3.26 0.79 22.16
CA ASN A 305 -4.26 1.18 23.18
C ASN A 305 -5.54 1.82 22.60
N ILE A 306 -5.48 2.33 21.37
CA ILE A 306 -6.65 2.88 20.67
C ILE A 306 -7.26 1.92 19.65
N CYS A 307 -6.82 0.66 19.62
CA CYS A 307 -7.26 -0.37 18.68
C CYS A 307 -7.95 -1.56 19.40
N PRO A 308 -9.08 -1.35 20.10
CA PRO A 308 -9.66 -2.37 20.98
C PRO A 308 -10.17 -3.63 20.26
N SER A 309 -10.49 -3.52 18.97
CA SER A 309 -11.05 -4.62 18.16
C SER A 309 -10.03 -5.31 17.27
N LEU A 310 -8.74 -5.02 17.44
CA LEU A 310 -7.69 -5.53 16.56
C LEU A 310 -7.60 -7.05 16.61
N GLU A 311 -7.69 -7.69 15.45
CA GLU A 311 -7.63 -9.16 15.29
C GLU A 311 -6.31 -9.63 14.66
N LYS A 312 -5.75 -8.83 13.76
CA LYS A 312 -4.50 -9.11 13.03
C LYS A 312 -3.53 -7.94 13.09
N LEU A 313 -2.27 -8.24 13.43
CA LEU A 313 -1.15 -7.30 13.37
C LEU A 313 -0.06 -7.84 12.43
N THR A 314 0.24 -7.08 11.38
CA THR A 314 1.38 -7.36 10.50
C THR A 314 2.48 -6.34 10.76
N VAL A 315 3.69 -6.80 11.04
CA VAL A 315 4.90 -5.97 11.16
C VAL A 315 5.80 -6.28 9.98
N LYS A 316 5.93 -5.33 9.04
CA LYS A 316 6.75 -5.48 7.84
C LYS A 316 8.01 -4.63 7.92
N ILE A 317 9.14 -5.26 8.22
CA ILE A 317 10.45 -4.62 8.28
C ILE A 317 11.05 -4.62 6.88
N ASP A 318 11.20 -3.43 6.29
CA ASP A 318 11.76 -3.25 4.97
C ASP A 318 13.13 -2.54 5.05
N PRO A 319 14.24 -3.29 4.93
CA PRO A 319 15.58 -2.72 5.00
C PRO A 319 15.92 -1.84 3.78
N GLY A 320 15.11 -1.88 2.72
CA GLY A 320 15.25 -1.00 1.55
C GLY A 320 14.73 0.42 1.80
N LEU A 321 13.98 0.64 2.88
CA LEU A 321 13.50 1.96 3.26
C LEU A 321 14.54 2.72 4.09
N ASN A 322 14.80 3.96 3.69
CA ASN A 322 15.69 4.84 4.43
C ASN A 322 15.08 5.22 5.78
N SER A 323 15.92 5.31 6.81
CA SER A 323 15.50 5.85 8.11
C SER A 323 15.07 7.31 7.93
N VAL A 324 13.87 7.64 8.39
CA VAL A 324 13.36 9.01 8.39
C VAL A 324 13.70 9.64 9.74
N GLU A 325 14.76 10.44 9.79
CA GLU A 325 15.13 11.17 11.01
C GLU A 325 14.19 12.36 11.23
N PHE A 326 13.60 12.43 12.43
CA PHE A 326 12.74 13.53 12.84
C PHE A 326 13.60 14.71 13.35
N PRO A 327 13.49 15.91 12.75
CA PRO A 327 14.23 17.09 13.20
C PRO A 327 13.58 17.64 14.47
N ILE A 328 14.19 17.29 15.61
CA ILE A 328 13.80 17.71 16.96
C ILE A 328 13.79 19.24 17.11
N SER A 329 14.45 19.99 16.21
CA SER A 329 14.73 21.42 16.33
C SER A 329 13.52 22.37 16.30
N ASN A 330 12.32 21.90 15.94
CA ASN A 330 11.11 22.74 15.83
C ASN A 330 10.02 22.44 16.87
N LEU A 331 10.30 21.65 17.91
CA LEU A 331 9.28 21.33 18.93
C LEU A 331 9.01 22.52 19.86
N TYR A 332 7.84 23.14 19.70
CA TYR A 332 7.18 23.91 20.77
C TYR A 332 6.54 22.98 21.83
N TRP A 333 6.44 21.68 21.56
CA TRP A 333 5.83 20.65 22.41
C TRP A 333 6.89 19.89 23.21
N HIS A 334 7.62 20.57 24.08
CA HIS A 334 8.51 19.91 25.02
C HIS A 334 7.83 19.71 26.37
N GLU A 335 7.28 18.52 26.58
CA GLU A 335 7.32 17.85 27.88
C GLU A 335 8.06 16.51 27.72
N PRO A 336 9.42 16.50 27.67
CA PRO A 336 10.24 15.30 27.51
C PRO A 336 10.03 14.25 28.61
N HIS A 337 9.40 14.65 29.71
CA HIS A 337 9.03 13.79 30.84
C HIS A 337 7.77 12.95 30.62
N LEU A 338 7.10 13.03 29.46
CA LEU A 338 5.99 12.15 29.08
C LEU A 338 6.44 10.84 28.42
N TRP A 339 7.74 10.70 28.13
CA TRP A 339 8.30 9.43 27.66
C TRP A 339 8.33 8.41 28.80
N LEU A 340 7.50 7.39 28.63
CA LEU A 340 7.35 6.29 29.57
C LEU A 340 8.57 5.36 29.43
N ASP A 341 9.15 4.93 30.55
CA ASP A 341 10.14 3.86 30.52
C ASP A 341 9.51 2.53 30.06
N ASP A 342 10.33 1.52 29.77
CA ASP A 342 9.87 0.22 29.23
C ASP A 342 8.85 -0.47 30.15
N GLU A 343 9.00 -0.34 31.48
CA GLU A 343 8.04 -0.87 32.44
C GLU A 343 6.72 -0.11 32.43
N THR A 344 6.79 1.20 32.23
CA THR A 344 5.62 2.07 32.14
C THR A 344 4.86 1.85 30.84
N VAL A 345 5.54 1.65 29.70
CA VAL A 345 4.90 1.23 28.44
C VAL A 345 4.23 -0.13 28.60
N LYS A 346 4.95 -1.12 29.16
CA LYS A 346 4.40 -2.47 29.42
C LYS A 346 3.18 -2.44 30.34
N SER A 347 3.21 -1.67 31.43
CA SER A 347 2.10 -1.58 32.37
C SER A 347 0.90 -0.81 31.79
N ASN A 348 1.12 0.22 30.98
CA ASN A 348 0.07 1.01 30.36
C ASN A 348 -0.52 0.38 29.09
N THR A 349 0.17 -0.58 28.46
CA THR A 349 -0.37 -1.31 27.30
C THR A 349 -1.56 -2.15 27.76
N PHE A 350 -2.72 -1.89 27.16
CA PHE A 350 -3.96 -2.58 27.46
C PHE A 350 -3.94 -4.03 27.00
N GLN A 351 -4.84 -4.84 27.56
CA GLN A 351 -5.01 -6.21 27.11
C GLN A 351 -5.52 -6.21 25.66
N LEU A 352 -4.84 -6.94 24.79
CA LEU A 352 -5.21 -7.11 23.39
C LEU A 352 -6.16 -8.31 23.30
N GLU A 353 -7.39 -8.09 23.76
CA GLU A 353 -8.37 -9.17 23.96
C GLU A 353 -8.77 -9.91 22.67
N ASN A 354 -8.71 -9.21 21.53
CA ASN A 354 -9.17 -9.73 20.24
C ASN A 354 -8.04 -10.15 19.30
N LEU A 355 -6.77 -9.88 19.66
CA LEU A 355 -5.64 -10.15 18.78
C LEU A 355 -5.38 -11.66 18.67
N LYS A 356 -5.52 -12.19 17.46
CA LYS A 356 -5.39 -13.62 17.14
C LYS A 356 -4.16 -13.92 16.31
N ILE A 357 -3.84 -13.05 15.35
CA ILE A 357 -2.80 -13.29 14.35
C ILE A 357 -1.75 -12.19 14.44
N VAL A 358 -0.47 -12.59 14.51
CA VAL A 358 0.66 -11.68 14.38
C VAL A 358 1.62 -12.20 13.31
N GLU A 359 1.98 -11.34 12.35
CA GLU A 359 2.87 -11.69 11.24
C GLU A 359 4.07 -10.73 11.23
N PHE A 360 5.28 -11.25 11.40
CA PHE A 360 6.53 -10.51 11.23
C PHE A 360 7.16 -10.85 9.89
N TRP A 361 7.47 -9.83 9.09
CA TRP A 361 8.19 -9.95 7.83
C TRP A 361 9.51 -9.17 7.91
N GLY A 362 10.59 -9.76 7.39
CA GLY A 362 11.92 -9.14 7.44
C GLY A 362 12.60 -9.22 8.81
N TYR A 363 12.19 -10.18 9.64
CA TYR A 363 12.65 -10.33 11.03
C TYR A 363 14.14 -10.70 11.13
N LYS A 364 14.91 -9.94 11.91
CA LYS A 364 16.37 -10.10 12.07
C LYS A 364 16.79 -10.65 13.43
N SER A 365 15.84 -10.88 14.34
CA SER A 365 16.10 -11.31 15.72
C SER A 365 16.84 -10.24 16.53
N GLU A 366 16.54 -8.97 16.27
CA GLU A 366 17.06 -7.85 17.04
C GLU A 366 16.34 -7.72 18.40
N GLU A 367 16.99 -7.06 19.36
CA GLU A 367 16.53 -6.98 20.74
C GLU A 367 15.11 -6.38 20.84
N ASP A 368 14.86 -5.27 20.16
CA ASP A 368 13.56 -4.59 20.18
C ASP A 368 12.45 -5.40 19.47
N GLU A 369 12.79 -6.18 18.44
CA GLU A 369 11.85 -7.10 17.80
C GLU A 369 11.43 -8.22 18.76
N LEU A 370 12.38 -8.78 19.52
CA LEU A 370 12.12 -9.79 20.54
C LEU A 370 11.28 -9.24 21.70
N ILE A 371 11.57 -8.02 22.14
CA ILE A 371 10.80 -7.36 23.22
C ILE A 371 9.37 -7.10 22.76
N LEU A 372 9.16 -6.69 21.51
CA LEU A 372 7.82 -6.52 20.95
C LEU A 372 7.04 -7.85 20.95
N ILE A 373 7.65 -8.93 20.46
CA ILE A 373 7.00 -10.25 20.47
C ILE A 373 6.61 -10.66 21.88
N ARG A 374 7.51 -10.47 22.87
CA ARG A 374 7.23 -10.77 24.28
C ARG A 374 6.07 -9.94 24.83
N LEU A 375 6.03 -8.64 24.53
CA LEU A 375 4.93 -7.75 24.93
C LEU A 375 3.60 -8.25 24.33
N LEU A 376 3.57 -8.57 23.04
CA LEU A 376 2.37 -9.09 22.38
C LEU A 376 1.93 -10.43 22.97
N LEU A 377 2.88 -11.32 23.25
CA LEU A 377 2.59 -12.60 23.90
C LEU A 377 2.06 -12.43 25.33
N ASP A 378 2.50 -11.43 26.08
CA ASP A 378 1.98 -11.12 27.42
C ASP A 378 0.56 -10.55 27.33
N LYS A 379 0.33 -9.59 26.42
CA LYS A 379 -0.90 -8.81 26.34
C LYS A 379 -2.00 -9.41 25.48
N ALA A 380 -1.72 -10.33 24.57
CA ALA A 380 -2.71 -10.99 23.73
C ALA A 380 -3.09 -12.36 24.31
N ASN A 381 -4.31 -12.47 24.86
CA ASN A 381 -4.78 -13.73 25.48
C ASN A 381 -5.34 -14.72 24.46
N MET A 382 -5.87 -14.23 23.36
CA MET A 382 -6.50 -15.01 22.29
C MET A 382 -5.57 -15.25 21.11
N LEU A 383 -4.26 -15.06 21.31
CA LEU A 383 -3.27 -15.18 20.24
C LEU A 383 -3.18 -16.64 19.77
N GLU A 384 -3.60 -16.89 18.54
CA GLU A 384 -3.64 -18.21 17.92
C GLU A 384 -2.31 -18.50 17.23
N THR A 385 -1.80 -17.55 16.45
CA THR A 385 -0.65 -17.76 15.57
C THR A 385 0.27 -16.55 15.55
N VAL A 386 1.57 -16.80 15.69
CA VAL A 386 2.63 -15.85 15.39
C VAL A 386 3.51 -16.44 14.29
N THR A 387 3.53 -15.78 13.14
CA THR A 387 4.40 -16.14 12.02
C THR A 387 5.56 -15.18 11.94
N VAL A 388 6.77 -15.71 11.80
CA VAL A 388 7.99 -14.93 11.66
C VAL A 388 8.70 -15.35 10.38
N THR A 389 8.86 -14.39 9.47
CA THR A 389 9.51 -14.56 8.18
C THR A 389 10.79 -13.75 8.13
N SER A 390 11.93 -14.41 7.88
CA SER A 390 13.22 -13.75 7.71
C SER A 390 13.29 -12.97 6.39
N PRO A 391 14.28 -12.06 6.22
CA PRO A 391 14.54 -11.39 4.94
C PRO A 391 14.77 -12.35 3.77
N ASP A 392 15.29 -13.55 4.04
CA ASP A 392 15.52 -14.61 3.05
C ASP A 392 14.27 -15.48 2.81
N ASN A 393 13.07 -15.00 3.18
CA ASN A 393 11.78 -15.70 3.05
C ASN A 393 11.72 -17.08 3.74
N HIS A 394 12.49 -17.28 4.81
CA HIS A 394 12.33 -18.46 5.67
C HIS A 394 11.34 -18.13 6.78
N SER A 395 10.21 -18.84 6.79
CA SER A 395 9.14 -18.63 7.75
C SER A 395 9.08 -19.74 8.77
N TRP A 396 8.73 -19.39 10.01
CA TRP A 396 8.36 -20.34 11.06
C TRP A 396 7.19 -19.77 11.85
N GLU A 397 6.43 -20.66 12.45
CA GLU A 397 5.19 -20.33 13.14
C GLU A 397 5.17 -20.93 14.54
N PHE A 398 4.59 -20.20 15.48
CA PHE A 398 4.32 -20.68 16.82
C PHE A 398 2.97 -20.19 17.33
N ALA A 399 2.34 -21.01 18.16
CA ALA A 399 1.08 -20.71 18.82
C ALA A 399 1.31 -20.48 20.31
N LYS A 400 0.61 -19.51 20.90
CA LYS A 400 0.55 -19.36 22.36
C LYS A 400 -0.34 -20.48 22.90
N ILE A 401 0.14 -21.25 23.86
CA ILE A 401 -0.71 -22.22 24.57
C ILE A 401 -1.54 -21.42 25.59
N PRO A 402 -2.88 -21.51 25.56
CA PRO A 402 -3.71 -20.91 26.60
C PRO A 402 -3.32 -21.52 27.95
N GLN A 403 -2.86 -20.70 28.90
CA GLN A 403 -2.74 -21.18 30.28
C GLN A 403 -4.16 -21.38 30.83
N PRO A 404 -4.53 -22.58 31.33
CA PRO A 404 -5.78 -22.73 32.04
C PRO A 404 -5.77 -21.78 33.24
N ARG A 405 -6.85 -21.04 33.47
CA ARG A 405 -7.02 -20.19 34.66
C ARG A 405 -6.71 -21.00 35.91
N GLN A 406 -5.48 -20.90 36.44
CA GLN A 406 -5.07 -21.71 37.58
C GLN A 406 -5.75 -21.18 38.83
N LYS A 407 -6.68 -21.97 39.37
CA LYS A 407 -6.85 -22.07 40.81
C LYS A 407 -5.48 -22.42 41.40
N GLN A 408 -5.04 -21.64 42.39
CA GLN A 408 -3.85 -21.89 43.17
C GLN A 408 -3.78 -23.36 43.60
N THR A 409 -2.77 -24.10 43.16
CA THR A 409 -2.18 -25.19 43.96
C THR A 409 -0.80 -25.60 43.43
N LEU A 410 0.20 -25.33 44.26
CA LEU A 410 1.43 -26.08 44.57
C LEU A 410 2.27 -26.74 43.45
N LYS A 411 3.49 -26.20 43.35
CA LYS A 411 4.71 -26.73 42.73
C LYS A 411 4.84 -28.26 42.78
N THR A 412 5.18 -28.86 41.66
CA THR A 412 6.14 -29.98 41.61
C THR A 412 7.03 -29.85 40.37
N ASN A 413 8.35 -29.85 40.60
CA ASN A 413 9.38 -29.99 39.58
C ASN A 413 9.23 -31.36 38.92
N ASN A 414 9.42 -31.43 37.60
CA ASN A 414 10.04 -32.60 36.96
C ASN A 414 10.71 -32.19 35.63
N ASN A 415 12.02 -32.42 35.58
CA ASN A 415 12.83 -32.42 34.38
C ASN A 415 12.47 -33.64 33.54
N THR A 416 12.13 -33.45 32.27
CA THR A 416 12.26 -34.51 31.26
C THR A 416 12.80 -33.93 29.96
N SER A 417 14.01 -34.37 29.63
CA SER A 417 14.69 -34.24 28.35
C SER A 417 13.94 -35.01 27.26
N VAL A 418 13.79 -34.41 26.08
CA VAL A 418 13.49 -35.14 24.84
C VAL A 418 14.51 -34.71 23.80
N SER A 419 15.21 -35.71 23.26
CA SER A 419 16.27 -35.56 22.27
C SER A 419 15.76 -35.97 20.88
N ASN A 420 16.23 -35.20 19.90
CA ASN A 420 16.55 -35.52 18.50
C ASN A 420 15.50 -36.10 17.54
N LEU A 421 15.26 -35.37 16.44
CA LEU A 421 15.12 -35.91 15.08
C LEU A 421 15.51 -34.86 14.01
N LEU A 422 16.66 -35.12 13.37
CA LEU A 422 17.17 -34.75 12.03
C LEU A 422 16.77 -33.41 11.37
N GLN A 423 17.70 -32.45 11.38
CA GLN A 423 17.75 -31.27 10.49
C GLN A 423 18.99 -31.33 9.58
N LYS A 424 18.77 -31.15 8.27
CA LYS A 424 19.72 -30.42 7.40
C LYS A 424 19.08 -29.09 7.05
N GLN A 425 19.20 -28.12 7.95
CA GLN A 425 18.87 -26.71 7.75
C GLN A 425 19.91 -25.88 8.49
N ASN A 426 20.22 -24.69 7.95
CA ASN A 426 21.29 -23.80 8.40
C ASN A 426 21.40 -23.73 9.94
N ALA A 427 22.57 -24.10 10.48
CA ALA A 427 22.83 -24.18 11.92
C ALA A 427 22.54 -22.86 12.68
N VAL A 428 22.67 -21.74 11.98
CA VAL A 428 22.35 -20.40 12.48
C VAL A 428 20.85 -20.25 12.75
N PHE A 429 19.98 -20.78 11.86
CA PHE A 429 18.53 -20.70 12.01
C PHE A 429 18.00 -21.62 13.12
N SER A 430 18.58 -22.81 13.27
CA SER A 430 18.29 -23.68 14.43
C SER A 430 18.74 -23.07 15.75
N LEU A 431 19.86 -22.33 15.77
CA LEU A 431 20.33 -21.61 16.95
C LEU A 431 19.38 -20.47 17.32
N PHE A 432 18.90 -19.69 16.34
CA PHE A 432 17.89 -18.64 16.58
C PHE A 432 16.57 -19.19 17.08
N ARG A 433 16.06 -20.27 16.47
CA ARG A 433 14.87 -20.99 16.94
C ARG A 433 15.03 -21.45 18.39
N THR A 434 16.20 -21.96 18.74
CA THR A 434 16.51 -22.45 20.09
C THR A 434 16.68 -21.29 21.08
N LEU A 435 17.28 -20.17 20.65
CA LEU A 435 17.45 -18.96 21.46
C LEU A 435 16.09 -18.30 21.74
N PHE A 436 15.23 -18.18 20.73
CA PHE A 436 13.87 -17.66 20.86
C PHE A 436 13.05 -18.49 21.86
N LEU A 437 13.08 -19.83 21.74
CA LEU A 437 12.40 -20.72 22.71
C LEU A 437 12.97 -20.59 24.12
N ARG A 438 14.29 -20.44 24.26
CA ARG A 438 14.95 -20.26 25.57
C ARG A 438 14.59 -18.92 26.20
N VAL A 439 14.46 -17.88 25.38
CA VAL A 439 14.06 -16.52 25.75
C VAL A 439 12.56 -16.49 26.09
N CYS A 440 11.72 -17.22 25.38
CA CYS A 440 10.29 -17.30 25.67
C CYS A 440 9.94 -18.37 26.71
N GLY A 441 10.91 -19.01 27.38
CA GLY A 441 10.66 -20.13 28.30
C GLY A 441 9.76 -19.82 29.51
N GLU A 442 9.47 -18.56 29.80
CA GLU A 442 8.50 -18.12 30.81
C GLU A 442 7.06 -18.03 30.27
N ILE A 443 6.89 -18.06 28.94
CA ILE A 443 5.61 -17.97 28.22
C ILE A 443 5.37 -19.32 27.52
N ASN A 444 4.25 -19.98 27.81
CA ASN A 444 3.93 -21.28 27.19
C ASN A 444 3.65 -21.13 25.69
N VAL A 445 4.63 -21.45 24.85
CA VAL A 445 4.55 -21.38 23.38
C VAL A 445 4.85 -22.76 22.78
N VAL A 446 4.12 -23.15 21.73
CA VAL A 446 4.36 -24.38 20.96
C VAL A 446 4.69 -24.02 19.51
N LEU A 447 5.75 -24.64 18.98
CA LEU A 447 6.08 -24.54 17.56
C LEU A 447 5.11 -25.38 16.74
N CYS A 448 4.55 -24.78 15.69
CA CYS A 448 3.80 -25.54 14.69
C CYS A 448 4.79 -26.33 13.81
N PRO A 449 4.45 -27.57 13.41
CA PRO A 449 5.27 -28.31 12.44
C PRO A 449 5.27 -27.58 11.09
N ASP A 450 6.43 -27.55 10.42
CA ASP A 450 6.64 -26.85 9.14
C ASP A 450 5.53 -27.24 8.14
N GLN A 451 4.59 -26.34 7.87
CA GLN A 451 3.73 -26.49 6.71
C GLN A 451 4.60 -26.22 5.48
N LYS A 452 4.71 -27.21 4.60
CA LYS A 452 5.31 -27.01 3.28
C LYS A 452 4.62 -25.81 2.64
N SER A 453 5.39 -24.75 2.43
CA SER A 453 4.95 -23.53 1.76
C SER A 453 4.38 -23.88 0.39
N GLY A 454 3.05 -23.93 0.32
CA GLY A 454 2.33 -23.79 -0.92
C GLY A 454 2.58 -22.37 -1.41
N PHE A 455 3.32 -22.26 -2.51
CA PHE A 455 3.59 -21.01 -3.19
C PHE A 455 2.32 -20.16 -3.37
N SER A 456 2.33 -18.96 -2.81
CA SER A 456 1.73 -17.79 -3.45
C SER A 456 2.70 -16.63 -3.26
N SER A 457 3.66 -16.53 -4.17
CA SER A 457 4.47 -15.33 -4.34
C SER A 457 3.54 -14.17 -4.69
N LEU A 458 3.16 -13.36 -3.70
CA LEU A 458 2.76 -11.98 -3.95
C LEU A 458 4.05 -11.21 -4.22
N SER A 459 4.47 -11.33 -5.46
CA SER A 459 5.58 -10.60 -6.02
C SER A 459 5.32 -9.11 -5.89
N THR A 460 6.20 -8.43 -5.16
CA THR A 460 6.62 -7.07 -5.43
C THR A 460 7.15 -7.00 -6.87
N PHE A 461 6.26 -6.64 -7.80
CA PHE A 461 6.62 -6.09 -9.11
C PHE A 461 5.71 -4.90 -9.35
N TRP A 462 6.29 -3.69 -9.35
CA TRP A 462 5.75 -2.53 -10.05
C TRP A 462 6.89 -1.81 -10.76
N PHE A 463 6.60 -1.39 -11.99
CA PHE A 463 7.45 -0.87 -13.07
C PHE A 463 8.21 0.43 -12.78
#